data_AF-A0A5D3DT54-F1
#
_entry.id   AF-A0A5D3DT54-F1
#
_cell.length_a   1.000
_cell.length_b   1.000
_cell.length_c   1.000
_cell.angle_alpha   90.00
_cell.angle_beta   90.00
_cell.angle_gamma   90.00
#
_symmetry.space_group_name_H-M   'P 1'
#
loop_
_entity.id
_entity.type
_entity.pdbx_description
1 polymer ?
#
loop_
_entity_poly.entity_id
_entity_poly.type
_entity_poly.pdbx_seq_one_letter_code
_entity_poly.pdbx_strand_id
1 'polypeptide(L)'
;MKVGNGNSFRVWLDPWLPEGAILEQVGERVMYDAASRRKARLSDFIDPDGEWLWPRVSLELIDLWERVQEVSPCLSVSDSWVWVPGRRGGFSIASAWEAVRPRGGRVLWDGLLWGGGNIQKHFFCAWLAIKDRLGFFGSWVPLIGLGIGGLSCLGFVIKARDPIVLFHLICSWIRARAGSWRKDAHLPF
;
A
#
# COMPACT_ATOMS: atom_id res chain seq x y z
N MET A 1 -7.89 13.01 -11.34
CA MET A 1 -9.12 13.66 -10.84
C MET A 1 -9.51 14.79 -11.77
N LYS A 2 -10.73 15.32 -11.66
CA LYS A 2 -11.13 16.54 -12.36
C LYS A 2 -11.79 17.49 -11.37
N VAL A 3 -11.21 18.68 -11.21
CA VAL A 3 -11.74 19.76 -10.38
C VAL A 3 -12.92 20.39 -11.10
N GLY A 4 -14.08 20.44 -10.43
CA GLY A 4 -15.30 21.07 -10.90
C GLY A 4 -15.53 22.35 -10.10
N ASN A 5 -16.62 22.36 -9.34
CA ASN A 5 -17.01 23.45 -8.44
C ASN A 5 -16.21 23.52 -7.12
N GLY A 6 -15.28 22.59 -6.87
CA GLY A 6 -14.38 22.62 -5.71
C GLY A 6 -15.04 22.36 -4.35
N ASN A 7 -16.31 21.96 -4.33
CA ASN A 7 -17.07 21.78 -3.08
C ASN A 7 -16.81 20.44 -2.37
N SER A 8 -16.31 19.44 -3.10
CA SER A 8 -16.06 18.11 -2.56
C SER A 8 -14.60 17.94 -2.15
N PHE A 9 -13.69 18.57 -2.89
CA PHE A 9 -12.25 18.46 -2.64
C PHE A 9 -11.75 19.47 -1.62
N ARG A 10 -10.86 18.99 -0.75
CA ARG A 10 -10.13 19.76 0.25
C ARG A 10 -8.80 20.19 -0.33
N VAL A 11 -8.54 21.49 -0.28
CA VAL A 11 -7.35 22.10 -0.89
C VAL A 11 -6.03 21.54 -0.34
N TRP A 12 -5.96 21.23 0.96
CA TRP A 12 -4.70 20.78 1.59
C TRP A 12 -4.54 19.26 1.62
N LEU A 13 -5.65 18.53 1.70
CA LEU A 13 -5.66 17.11 2.04
C LEU A 13 -5.87 16.20 0.84
N ASP A 14 -6.58 16.66 -0.19
CA ASP A 14 -6.89 15.83 -1.34
C ASP A 14 -5.82 16.01 -2.43
N PRO A 15 -5.45 14.95 -3.17
CA PRO A 15 -4.44 15.03 -4.21
C PRO A 15 -5.02 15.54 -5.54
N TRP A 16 -5.51 16.77 -5.55
CA TRP A 16 -6.03 17.43 -6.75
C TRP A 16 -4.93 17.99 -7.65
N LEU A 17 -3.69 18.07 -7.15
CA LEU A 17 -2.47 18.32 -7.92
C LEU A 17 -1.76 17.00 -8.30
N PRO A 18 -0.95 16.98 -9.38
CA PRO A 18 -0.25 15.77 -9.83
C PRO A 18 0.70 15.17 -8.79
N GLU A 19 1.33 16.00 -7.96
CA GLU A 19 2.33 15.58 -6.95
C GLU A 19 1.70 15.09 -5.63
N GLY A 20 0.37 15.02 -5.56
CA GLY A 20 -0.35 14.54 -4.38
C GLY A 20 -0.93 15.67 -3.53
N ALA A 21 -1.19 15.39 -2.26
CA ALA A 21 -1.78 16.37 -1.34
C ALA A 21 -0.74 17.43 -0.96
N ILE A 22 -1.13 18.71 -0.95
CA ILE A 22 -0.22 19.83 -0.62
C ILE A 22 0.36 19.66 0.79
N LEU A 23 -0.44 19.16 1.74
CA LEU A 23 0.00 18.93 3.11
C LEU A 23 1.16 17.92 3.20
N GLU A 24 1.18 16.91 2.33
CA GLU A 24 2.24 15.90 2.30
C GLU A 24 3.51 16.43 1.62
N GLN A 25 3.37 17.40 0.72
CA GLN A 25 4.49 17.99 -0.03
C GLN A 25 5.24 19.06 0.78
N VAL A 26 4.50 19.96 1.43
CA VAL A 26 5.05 21.21 2.02
C VAL A 26 4.90 21.24 3.55
N GLY A 27 3.98 20.44 4.11
CA GLY A 27 3.70 20.41 5.54
C GLY A 27 2.66 21.42 6.00
N GLU A 28 2.40 21.46 7.32
CA GLU A 28 1.25 22.21 7.87
C GLU A 28 1.40 23.74 7.82
N ARG A 29 2.62 24.26 7.68
CA ARG A 29 2.92 25.70 7.72
C ARG A 29 2.14 26.48 6.66
N VAL A 30 2.01 25.91 5.46
CA VAL A 30 1.31 26.52 4.32
C VAL A 30 -0.13 26.92 4.63
N MET A 31 -0.79 26.19 5.55
CA MET A 31 -2.17 26.51 5.98
C MET A 31 -2.21 27.81 6.80
N TYR A 32 -1.21 28.04 7.66
CA TYR A 32 -1.12 29.26 8.46
C TYR A 32 -0.81 30.46 7.58
N ASP A 33 0.15 30.31 6.65
CA ASP A 33 0.51 31.36 5.70
C ASP A 33 -0.68 31.73 4.81
N ALA A 34 -1.46 30.74 4.35
CA ALA A 34 -2.68 30.94 3.58
C ALA A 34 -3.89 31.44 4.41
N ALA A 35 -3.72 31.67 5.73
CA ALA A 35 -4.80 31.99 6.67
C ALA A 35 -6.00 31.03 6.58
N SER A 36 -5.73 29.75 6.32
CA SER A 36 -6.72 28.74 5.97
C SER A 36 -6.88 27.68 7.05
N ARG A 37 -8.04 27.04 7.08
CA ARG A 37 -8.33 25.88 7.93
C ARG A 37 -7.90 24.58 7.24
N ARG A 38 -7.57 23.57 8.04
CA ARG A 38 -7.22 22.21 7.54
C ARG A 38 -8.29 21.55 6.68
N LYS A 39 -9.57 21.84 6.92
CA LYS A 39 -10.71 21.30 6.17
C LYS A 39 -11.26 22.27 5.11
N ALA A 40 -10.50 23.31 4.74
CA ALA A 40 -10.90 24.23 3.69
C ALA A 40 -11.08 23.51 2.35
N ARG A 41 -12.06 23.96 1.59
CA ARG A 41 -12.44 23.40 0.28
C ARG A 41 -11.75 24.18 -0.83
N LEU A 42 -11.66 23.58 -2.02
CA LEU A 42 -11.20 24.31 -3.20
C LEU A 42 -12.11 25.48 -3.54
N SER A 43 -13.42 25.34 -3.31
CA SER A 43 -14.40 26.41 -3.48
C SER A 43 -14.09 27.68 -2.67
N ASP A 44 -13.37 27.56 -1.55
CA ASP A 44 -13.00 28.71 -0.72
C ASP A 44 -11.88 29.55 -1.37
N PHE A 45 -11.21 28.99 -2.39
CA PHE A 45 -10.11 29.59 -3.15
C PHE A 45 -10.48 29.84 -4.61
N ILE A 46 -11.76 29.74 -4.98
CA ILE A 46 -12.23 29.97 -6.34
C ILE A 46 -13.33 31.04 -6.29
N ASP A 47 -13.18 32.07 -7.10
CA ASP A 47 -14.15 33.15 -7.23
C ASP A 47 -15.39 32.67 -8.02
N PRO A 48 -16.57 33.33 -7.93
CA PRO A 48 -17.76 32.96 -8.70
C PRO A 48 -17.55 32.98 -10.22
N ASP A 49 -16.54 33.71 -10.71
CA ASP A 49 -16.16 33.73 -12.13
C ASP A 49 -15.27 32.55 -12.55
N GLY A 50 -14.83 31.71 -11.60
CA GLY A 50 -14.01 30.52 -11.83
C GLY A 50 -12.50 30.77 -11.72
N GLU A 51 -12.10 31.99 -11.36
CA GLU A 51 -10.71 32.38 -11.16
C GLU A 51 -10.19 31.98 -9.78
N TRP A 52 -8.90 31.69 -9.68
CA TRP A 52 -8.27 31.29 -8.42
C TRP A 52 -7.98 32.49 -7.52
N LEU A 53 -8.51 32.46 -6.30
CA LEU A 53 -8.17 33.35 -5.18
C LEU A 53 -6.99 32.77 -4.37
N TRP A 54 -5.91 32.38 -5.06
CA TRP A 54 -4.76 31.74 -4.43
C TRP A 54 -3.85 32.74 -3.71
N PRO A 55 -3.53 32.54 -2.41
CA PRO A 55 -2.68 33.46 -1.66
C PRO A 55 -1.22 33.39 -2.15
N ARG A 56 -0.58 34.55 -2.33
CA ARG A 56 0.82 34.67 -2.81
C ARG A 56 1.72 35.31 -1.76
N VAL A 57 1.63 34.82 -0.52
CA VAL A 57 2.24 35.46 0.65
C VAL A 57 3.50 34.77 1.15
N SER A 58 3.73 33.51 0.78
CA SER A 58 4.96 32.77 1.09
C SER A 58 5.55 32.16 -0.18
N LEU A 59 6.85 31.89 -0.17
CA LEU A 59 7.57 31.30 -1.30
C LEU A 59 6.94 29.95 -1.70
N GLU A 60 6.58 29.14 -0.71
CA GLU A 60 5.92 27.85 -0.89
C GLU A 60 4.58 27.96 -1.64
N LEU A 61 3.77 28.97 -1.31
CA LEU A 61 2.51 29.24 -1.99
C LEU A 61 2.70 29.79 -3.40
N ILE A 62 3.75 30.57 -3.62
CA ILE A 62 4.13 31.07 -4.95
C ILE A 62 4.61 29.92 -5.85
N ASP A 63 5.40 28.99 -5.32
CA ASP A 63 5.85 27.80 -6.05
C ASP A 63 4.70 26.82 -6.33
N LEU A 64 3.66 26.80 -5.49
CA LEU A 64 2.42 26.07 -5.77
C LEU A 64 1.62 26.75 -6.88
N TRP A 65 1.62 28.09 -6.96
CA TRP A 65 0.80 28.84 -7.92
C TRP A 65 1.02 28.40 -9.37
N GLU A 66 2.27 28.14 -9.77
CA GLU A 66 2.58 27.70 -11.14
C GLU A 66 1.82 26.44 -11.55
N ARG A 67 1.54 25.55 -10.59
CA ARG A 67 0.79 24.31 -10.80
C ARG A 67 -0.71 24.50 -10.60
N VAL A 68 -1.11 25.36 -9.67
CA VAL A 68 -2.53 25.66 -9.42
C VAL A 68 -3.17 26.31 -10.65
N GLN A 69 -2.48 27.25 -11.31
CA GLN A 69 -3.00 27.92 -12.51
C GLN A 69 -3.20 26.98 -13.71
N GLU A 70 -2.48 25.85 -13.77
CA GLU A 70 -2.67 24.84 -14.82
C GLU A 70 -4.00 24.09 -14.66
N VAL A 71 -4.57 24.08 -13.45
CA VAL A 71 -5.87 23.49 -13.17
C VAL A 71 -6.95 24.51 -13.48
N SER A 72 -7.75 24.27 -14.53
CA SER A 72 -8.93 25.08 -14.85
C SER A 72 -10.19 24.50 -14.20
N PRO A 73 -10.77 25.13 -13.16
CA PRO A 73 -12.01 24.67 -12.53
C PRO A 73 -13.19 24.78 -13.50
N CYS A 74 -14.15 23.87 -13.39
CA CYS A 74 -15.40 23.90 -14.16
C CYS A 74 -16.58 24.05 -13.19
N LEU A 75 -16.98 25.29 -12.87
CA LEU A 75 -18.01 25.57 -11.86
C LEU A 75 -19.39 24.94 -12.15
N SER A 76 -19.69 24.68 -13.42
CA SER A 76 -20.95 24.03 -13.85
C SER A 76 -21.02 22.54 -13.53
N VAL A 77 -19.91 21.92 -13.14
CA VAL A 77 -19.82 20.47 -12.90
C VAL A 77 -19.35 20.22 -11.47
N SER A 78 -19.86 19.17 -10.84
CA SER A 78 -19.33 18.72 -9.56
C SER A 78 -17.93 18.12 -9.71
N ASP A 79 -17.12 18.27 -8.67
CA ASP A 79 -15.86 17.54 -8.53
C ASP A 79 -16.03 16.04 -8.80
N SER A 80 -15.06 15.44 -9.51
CA SER A 80 -15.14 14.02 -9.87
C SER A 80 -13.80 13.30 -9.80
N TRP A 81 -13.87 12.06 -9.32
CA TRP A 81 -12.76 11.12 -9.32
C TRP A 81 -12.67 10.46 -10.70
N VAL A 82 -11.69 10.92 -11.48
CA VAL A 82 -11.39 10.34 -12.78
C VAL A 82 -10.27 9.31 -12.61
N TRP A 83 -10.57 8.06 -12.99
CA TRP A 83 -9.57 7.01 -13.13
C TRP A 83 -8.73 7.31 -14.38
N VAL A 84 -7.42 7.48 -14.19
CA VAL A 84 -6.52 7.59 -15.34
C VAL A 84 -6.41 6.20 -15.97
N PRO A 85 -6.78 6.03 -17.25
CA PRO A 85 -6.63 4.75 -17.92
C PRO A 85 -5.15 4.33 -17.90
N GLY A 86 -4.88 3.01 -17.81
CA GLY A 86 -3.52 2.51 -17.95
C GLY A 86 -2.92 2.91 -19.31
N ARG A 87 -1.61 2.70 -19.52
CA ARG A 87 -0.89 3.08 -20.77
C ARG A 87 -1.55 2.64 -22.10
N ARG A 88 -2.53 1.72 -22.05
CA ARG A 88 -3.31 1.20 -23.19
C ARG A 88 -4.76 1.71 -23.24
N GLY A 89 -5.11 2.79 -22.54
CA GLY A 89 -6.42 3.45 -22.66
C GLY A 89 -7.57 2.77 -21.90
N GLY A 90 -7.36 1.61 -21.27
CA GLY A 90 -8.37 0.89 -20.51
C GLY A 90 -8.13 0.88 -19.00
N PHE A 91 -9.21 0.90 -18.21
CA PHE A 91 -9.19 0.54 -16.80
C PHE A 91 -9.23 -0.98 -16.66
N SER A 92 -8.31 -1.55 -15.88
CA SER A 92 -8.35 -2.94 -15.45
C SER A 92 -8.00 -3.04 -13.97
N ILE A 93 -8.52 -4.06 -13.28
CA ILE A 93 -8.15 -4.33 -11.88
C ILE A 93 -6.63 -4.54 -11.77
N ALA A 94 -6.02 -5.18 -12.77
CA ALA A 94 -4.57 -5.38 -12.83
C ALA A 94 -3.81 -4.04 -12.91
N SER A 95 -4.24 -3.11 -13.77
CA SER A 95 -3.59 -1.79 -13.89
C SER A 95 -3.78 -0.94 -12.64
N ALA A 96 -4.94 -1.01 -11.99
CA ALA A 96 -5.18 -0.32 -10.73
C ALA A 96 -4.31 -0.89 -9.60
N TRP A 97 -4.20 -2.22 -9.53
CA TRP A 97 -3.34 -2.91 -8.57
C TRP A 97 -1.87 -2.54 -8.77
N GLU A 98 -1.38 -2.53 -10.02
CA GLU A 98 -0.01 -2.13 -10.34
C GLU A 98 0.29 -0.65 -10.03
N ALA A 99 -0.73 0.21 -10.03
CA ALA A 99 -0.57 1.61 -9.66
C ALA A 99 -0.50 1.84 -8.15
N VAL A 100 -1.28 1.08 -7.36
CA VAL A 100 -1.35 1.25 -5.90
C VAL A 100 -0.32 0.40 -5.15
N ARG A 101 0.13 -0.71 -5.73
CA ARG A 101 1.04 -1.64 -5.05
C ARG A 101 2.41 -0.98 -4.81
N PRO A 102 2.93 -0.99 -3.57
CA PRO A 102 4.30 -0.65 -3.30
C PRO A 102 5.24 -1.57 -4.09
N ARG A 103 6.06 -0.98 -4.96
CA ARG A 103 7.08 -1.73 -5.70
C ARG A 103 8.26 -2.03 -4.78
N GLY A 104 8.14 -3.14 -4.05
CA GLY A 104 9.29 -3.73 -3.36
C GLY A 104 10.25 -4.37 -4.36
N GLY A 105 11.52 -4.51 -3.97
CA GLY A 105 12.48 -5.32 -4.71
C GLY A 105 11.98 -6.77 -4.88
N ARG A 106 12.44 -7.45 -5.94
CA ARG A 106 12.18 -8.89 -6.09
C ARG A 106 12.72 -9.61 -4.87
N VAL A 107 11.84 -10.22 -4.10
CA VAL A 107 12.21 -11.04 -2.95
C VAL A 107 12.55 -12.44 -3.47
N LEU A 108 13.63 -13.04 -2.97
CA LEU A 108 14.12 -14.34 -3.42
C LEU A 108 13.11 -15.50 -3.26
N TRP A 109 12.09 -15.32 -2.40
CA TRP A 109 10.99 -16.27 -2.24
C TRP A 109 9.79 -15.99 -3.15
N ASP A 110 9.87 -15.02 -4.07
CA ASP A 110 8.78 -14.72 -5.02
C ASP A 110 8.46 -15.94 -5.90
N GLY A 111 9.47 -16.59 -6.45
CA GLY A 111 9.34 -17.78 -7.29
C GLY A 111 8.90 -19.02 -6.52
N LEU A 112 9.23 -19.09 -5.22
CA LEU A 112 8.76 -20.16 -4.35
C LEU A 112 7.25 -20.04 -4.11
N LEU A 113 6.76 -18.81 -3.87
CA LEU A 113 5.36 -18.56 -3.54
C LEU A 113 4.44 -18.50 -4.76
N TRP A 114 4.95 -18.03 -5.90
CA TRP A 114 4.13 -17.70 -7.07
C TRP A 114 4.49 -18.54 -8.31
N GLY A 115 5.34 -19.57 -8.17
CA GLY A 115 5.66 -20.51 -9.25
C GLY A 115 4.46 -21.35 -9.70
N GLY A 116 4.42 -21.73 -10.99
CA GLY A 116 3.33 -22.53 -11.56
C GLY A 116 3.32 -23.98 -11.04
N GLY A 117 2.17 -24.47 -10.59
CA GLY A 117 1.98 -25.85 -10.07
C GLY A 117 1.49 -25.95 -8.62
N ASN A 118 1.06 -24.83 -8.05
CA ASN A 118 1.08 -24.61 -6.61
C ASN A 118 -0.33 -24.33 -6.04
N ILE A 119 -0.75 -25.09 -5.03
CA ILE A 119 -2.10 -24.98 -4.43
C ILE A 119 -2.23 -23.68 -3.63
N GLN A 120 -3.02 -22.73 -4.15
CA GLN A 120 -3.20 -21.35 -3.63
C GLN A 120 -3.36 -21.23 -2.10
N LYS A 121 -4.08 -22.15 -1.45
CA LYS A 121 -4.32 -22.13 0.01
C LYS A 121 -3.04 -22.25 0.84
N HIS A 122 -2.08 -23.08 0.43
CA HIS A 122 -0.83 -23.27 1.16
C HIS A 122 0.10 -22.05 1.00
N PHE A 123 0.00 -21.35 -0.14
CA PHE A 123 0.75 -20.11 -0.40
C PHE A 123 0.26 -18.95 0.43
N PHE A 124 -1.06 -18.83 0.60
CA PHE A 124 -1.62 -17.83 1.48
C PHE A 124 -1.13 -18.02 2.92
N CYS A 125 -1.17 -19.25 3.43
CA CYS A 125 -0.69 -19.54 4.77
C CYS A 125 0.84 -19.40 4.91
N ALA A 126 1.62 -19.80 3.90
CA ALA A 126 3.08 -19.60 3.87
C ALA A 126 3.45 -18.11 3.81
N TRP A 127 2.73 -17.31 3.02
CA TRP A 127 2.89 -15.87 2.94
C TRP A 127 2.53 -15.18 4.27
N LEU A 128 1.45 -15.61 4.92
CA LEU A 128 1.09 -15.15 6.27
C LEU A 128 2.16 -15.54 7.30
N ALA A 129 2.74 -16.73 7.19
CA ALA A 129 3.82 -17.18 8.07
C ALA A 129 5.11 -16.37 7.87
N ILE A 130 5.45 -16.02 6.62
CA ILE A 130 6.60 -15.14 6.30
C ILE A 130 6.36 -13.73 6.87
N LYS A 131 5.13 -13.23 6.81
CA LYS A 131 4.74 -11.94 7.38
C LYS A 131 4.50 -11.95 8.89
N ASP A 132 4.67 -13.09 9.55
CA ASP A 132 4.37 -13.28 10.99
C ASP A 132 2.93 -12.90 11.36
N ARG A 133 1.99 -13.02 10.41
CA ARG A 133 0.56 -12.71 10.57
C ARG A 133 -0.29 -13.96 10.76
N LEU A 134 0.33 -15.14 10.88
CA LEU A 134 -0.37 -16.40 11.13
C LEU A 134 -0.60 -16.56 12.65
N GLY A 135 -1.55 -15.80 13.19
CA GLY A 135 -1.82 -15.66 14.62
C GLY A 135 -2.33 -16.90 15.39
N PHE A 136 -2.13 -18.12 14.90
CA PHE A 136 -2.72 -19.33 15.52
C PHE A 136 -1.73 -20.46 15.89
N PHE A 137 -0.47 -20.40 15.46
CA PHE A 137 0.48 -21.52 15.70
C PHE A 137 1.62 -21.23 16.67
N GLY A 138 1.68 -20.04 17.27
CA GLY A 138 2.65 -19.74 18.34
C GLY A 138 2.37 -20.47 19.66
N SER A 139 1.11 -20.82 19.93
CA SER A 139 0.69 -21.43 21.20
C SER A 139 0.70 -22.96 21.24
N TRP A 140 0.96 -23.64 20.12
CA TRP A 140 0.92 -25.12 20.05
C TRP A 140 2.31 -25.77 20.14
N VAL A 141 3.38 -24.99 20.26
CA VAL A 141 4.74 -25.51 20.49
C VAL A 141 4.88 -26.24 21.84
N PRO A 142 4.17 -25.89 22.93
CA PRO A 142 4.27 -26.65 24.19
C PRO A 142 3.50 -27.98 24.19
N LEU A 143 2.53 -28.21 23.29
CA LEU A 143 1.67 -29.41 23.34
C LEU A 143 2.24 -30.64 22.62
N ILE A 144 3.40 -30.51 21.97
CA ILE A 144 4.20 -31.67 21.51
C ILE A 144 5.33 -31.96 22.53
N GLY A 145 5.36 -31.22 23.64
CA GLY A 145 6.25 -31.44 24.78
C GLY A 145 5.66 -32.43 25.79
N LEU A 146 5.38 -33.67 25.38
CA LEU A 146 5.21 -34.77 26.34
C LEU A 146 5.52 -36.12 25.67
N GLY A 147 6.75 -36.58 25.92
CA GLY A 147 7.11 -37.99 25.98
C GLY A 147 7.14 -38.75 24.66
N ILE A 148 8.33 -38.86 24.07
CA ILE A 148 9.00 -40.15 23.81
C ILE A 148 10.50 -39.84 23.85
N GLY A 149 11.17 -40.38 24.86
CA GLY A 149 12.62 -40.37 24.94
C GLY A 149 13.21 -41.20 23.80
N GLY A 150 14.39 -40.76 23.35
CA GLY A 150 15.38 -41.52 22.61
C GLY A 150 14.87 -42.57 21.61
N LEU A 151 14.85 -42.20 20.33
CA LEU A 151 15.29 -43.08 19.25
C LEU A 151 15.66 -42.24 18.01
N SER A 152 16.67 -42.73 17.34
CA SER A 152 17.53 -42.09 16.35
C SER A 152 16.84 -41.36 15.19
N CYS A 153 17.54 -40.31 14.77
CA CYS A 153 17.48 -39.72 13.44
C CYS A 153 17.61 -40.82 12.37
N LEU A 154 16.50 -41.34 11.83
CA LEU A 154 16.35 -41.93 10.49
C LEU A 154 14.94 -42.51 10.23
N GLY A 155 14.09 -42.66 11.25
CA GLY A 155 12.81 -43.38 11.13
C GLY A 155 11.60 -42.62 10.57
N PHE A 156 11.63 -41.28 10.45
CA PHE A 156 10.44 -40.50 10.05
C PHE A 156 10.44 -40.08 8.58
N VAL A 157 11.01 -40.91 7.70
CA VAL A 157 10.99 -40.69 6.24
C VAL A 157 9.79 -41.39 5.56
N ILE A 158 9.01 -42.23 6.25
CA ILE A 158 7.96 -43.03 5.60
C ILE A 158 6.59 -42.88 6.27
N LYS A 159 5.98 -41.69 6.15
CA LYS A 159 4.53 -41.54 5.86
C LYS A 159 4.17 -40.09 5.48
N ALA A 160 4.93 -39.46 4.59
CA ALA A 160 4.52 -38.19 3.97
C ALA A 160 3.38 -38.43 2.97
N ARG A 161 2.20 -38.81 3.47
CA ARG A 161 0.92 -38.72 2.77
C ARG A 161 -0.07 -37.81 3.51
N ASP A 162 0.36 -37.21 4.61
CA ASP A 162 -0.45 -36.27 5.35
C ASP A 162 -0.10 -34.83 4.93
N PRO A 163 -0.97 -34.14 4.17
CA PRO A 163 -0.70 -32.79 3.67
C PRO A 163 -0.47 -31.79 4.81
N ILE A 164 -0.93 -32.12 6.01
CA ILE A 164 -0.73 -31.32 7.23
C ILE A 164 0.73 -31.39 7.69
N VAL A 165 1.34 -32.58 7.70
CA VAL A 165 2.75 -32.75 8.09
C VAL A 165 3.69 -32.12 7.07
N LEU A 166 3.38 -32.26 5.77
CA LEU A 166 4.12 -31.58 4.72
C LEU A 166 4.01 -30.05 4.86
N PHE A 167 2.81 -29.54 5.15
CA PHE A 167 2.61 -28.12 5.40
C PHE A 167 3.36 -27.60 6.63
N HIS A 168 3.42 -28.37 7.72
CA HIS A 168 4.20 -28.01 8.91
C HIS A 168 5.70 -28.06 8.66
N LEU A 169 6.21 -29.06 7.94
CA LEU A 169 7.62 -29.11 7.56
C LEU A 169 7.99 -27.97 6.61
N ILE A 170 7.13 -27.64 5.64
CA ILE A 170 7.32 -26.47 4.77
C ILE A 170 7.28 -25.17 5.59
N CYS A 171 6.32 -24.99 6.49
CA CYS A 171 6.23 -23.79 7.32
C CYS A 171 7.39 -23.66 8.31
N SER A 172 7.87 -24.78 8.87
CA SER A 172 9.02 -24.85 9.76
C SER A 172 10.32 -24.55 8.99
N TRP A 173 10.49 -25.14 7.81
CA TRP A 173 11.61 -24.86 6.91
C TRP A 173 11.61 -23.41 6.41
N ILE A 174 10.45 -22.87 6.06
CA ILE A 174 10.28 -21.45 5.69
C ILE A 174 10.61 -20.55 6.88
N ARG A 175 10.15 -20.86 8.11
CA ARG A 175 10.49 -20.08 9.32
C ARG A 175 11.98 -20.14 9.68
N ALA A 176 12.58 -21.32 9.59
CA ALA A 176 14.02 -21.50 9.83
C ALA A 176 14.87 -20.71 8.81
N ARG A 177 14.41 -20.63 7.56
CA ARG A 177 15.08 -19.85 6.51
C ARG A 177 14.69 -18.36 6.57
N ALA A 178 13.52 -18.01 7.12
CA ALA A 178 13.03 -16.63 7.31
C ALA A 178 13.96 -15.76 8.17
N GLY A 179 14.71 -16.36 9.09
CA GLY A 179 15.75 -15.64 9.85
C GLY A 179 16.87 -15.07 8.98
N SER A 180 17.19 -15.72 7.85
CA SER A 180 18.17 -15.22 6.87
C SER A 180 17.54 -14.15 5.97
N TRP A 181 16.33 -14.44 5.49
CA TRP A 181 15.53 -13.59 4.60
C TRP A 181 15.10 -12.24 5.21
N ARG A 182 14.93 -12.18 6.53
CA ARG A 182 14.56 -10.95 7.26
C ARG A 182 15.67 -9.88 7.23
N LYS A 183 16.92 -10.27 6.99
CA LYS A 183 18.06 -9.34 6.89
C LYS A 183 18.16 -8.67 5.52
N ASP A 184 17.65 -9.32 4.47
CA ASP A 184 17.73 -8.83 3.09
C ASP A 184 16.52 -7.97 2.67
N ALA A 185 15.45 -8.01 3.47
CA ALA A 185 14.24 -7.27 3.21
C ALA A 185 14.18 -6.06 4.15
N HIS A 186 14.58 -4.89 3.65
CA HIS A 186 14.22 -3.58 4.22
C HIS A 186 12.69 -3.40 4.15
N LEU A 187 11.95 -4.18 4.94
CA LEU A 187 10.50 -4.06 5.07
C LEU A 187 10.24 -2.98 6.12
N PRO A 188 9.55 -1.88 5.78
CA PRO A 188 9.03 -0.98 6.80
C PRO A 188 8.00 -1.77 7.63
N PHE A 189 8.04 -1.52 8.94
CA PHE A 189 7.17 -2.10 9.96
C PHE A 189 5.68 -1.98 9.62
#